data_AF-A0A3M1IKH4-F1
#
_entry.id   AF-A0A3M1IKH4-F1
#
_cell.length_a   1.000
_cell.length_b   1.000
_cell.length_c   1.000
_cell.angle_alpha   90.00
_cell.angle_beta   90.00
_cell.angle_gamma   90.00
#
_symmetry.space_group_name_H-M   'P 1'
#
loop_
_entity.id
_entity.type
_entity.pdbx_description
1 polymer ?
#
loop_
_entity_poly.entity_id
_entity_poly.type
_entity_poly.pdbx_seq_one_letter_code
_entity_poly.pdbx_strand_id
1 'polypeptide(L)'
;SDRLLHGEAVAIGMALAFRFSQELDYCPAQEAERAISHLRAVGLPVSIAEIPGARPDAGTLMELIAQDKKVKDGVPAFILVRAIGEAFIDRSVPMDRLEKFLTRMCDLK
;
A
#
# COMPACT_ATOMS: atom_id res chain seq x y z
N SER A 1 12.40 1.16 15.17
CA SER A 1 11.00 1.31 15.60
C SER A 1 10.56 -0.05 16.06
N ASP A 2 10.27 -0.22 17.35
CA ASP A 2 10.05 -1.54 17.96
C ASP A 2 8.57 -1.92 17.98
N ARG A 3 7.74 -1.17 17.25
CA ARG A 3 6.27 -1.29 17.23
C ARG A 3 5.71 -2.07 16.06
N LEU A 4 6.47 -2.17 14.96
CA LEU A 4 6.08 -2.85 13.74
C LEU A 4 7.34 -3.49 13.16
N LEU A 5 7.36 -4.81 13.09
CA LEU A 5 8.47 -5.54 12.50
C LEU A 5 8.55 -5.21 11.00
N HIS A 6 9.75 -5.31 10.42
CA HIS A 6 9.94 -4.98 9.01
C HIS A 6 9.01 -5.80 8.10
N GLY A 7 8.86 -7.11 8.35
CA GLY A 7 7.98 -7.97 7.57
C GLY A 7 6.50 -7.59 7.70
N GLU A 8 6.07 -7.11 8.86
CA GLU A 8 4.69 -6.65 9.09
C GLU A 8 4.43 -5.34 8.33
N ALA A 9 5.37 -4.40 8.35
CA ALA A 9 5.30 -3.17 7.57
C ALA A 9 5.23 -3.46 6.07
N VAL A 10 6.04 -4.41 5.59
CA VAL A 10 6.03 -4.85 4.19
C VAL A 10 4.69 -5.50 3.83
N ALA A 11 4.12 -6.33 4.69
CA ALA A 11 2.83 -6.98 4.44
C ALA A 11 1.69 -5.96 4.30
N ILE A 12 1.63 -4.95 5.18
CA ILE A 12 0.66 -3.85 5.07
C ILE A 12 0.86 -3.09 3.76
N GLY A 13 2.11 -2.75 3.40
CA GLY A 13 2.44 -2.10 2.14
C GLY A 13 2.01 -2.91 0.91
N MET A 14 2.22 -4.23 0.93
CA MET A 14 1.76 -5.13 -0.13
C MET A 14 0.23 -5.15 -0.24
N ALA A 15 -0.48 -5.27 0.89
CA ALA A 15 -1.94 -5.23 0.90
C ALA A 15 -2.47 -3.90 0.33
N LEU A 16 -1.86 -2.77 0.70
CA LEU A 16 -2.18 -1.46 0.13
C LEU A 16 -1.91 -1.40 -1.38
N ALA A 17 -0.79 -1.95 -1.85
CA ALA A 17 -0.47 -1.99 -3.28
C ALA A 17 -1.49 -2.81 -4.09
N PHE A 18 -1.95 -3.96 -3.58
CA PHE A 18 -3.01 -4.75 -4.22
C PHE A 18 -4.34 -4.00 -4.25
N ARG A 19 -4.76 -3.40 -3.12
CA ARG A 19 -6.00 -2.59 -3.04
C ARG A 19 -5.95 -1.40 -3.98
N PHE A 20 -4.83 -0.70 -4.03
CA PHE A 20 -4.67 0.45 -4.90
C PHE A 20 -4.63 0.04 -6.37
N SER A 21 -3.96 -1.06 -6.70
CA SER A 21 -3.96 -1.60 -8.07
C SER A 21 -5.37 -2.00 -8.52
N GLN A 22 -6.20 -2.53 -7.61
CA GLN A 22 -7.60 -2.78 -7.88
C GLN A 22 -8.38 -1.48 -8.13
N GLU A 23 -8.18 -0.45 -7.31
CA GLU A 23 -8.86 0.85 -7.47
C GLU A 23 -8.48 1.58 -8.76
N LEU A 24 -7.26 1.37 -9.25
CA LEU A 24 -6.80 1.90 -10.52
C LEU A 24 -7.23 1.05 -11.73
N ASP A 25 -8.09 0.03 -11.51
CA ASP A 25 -8.55 -0.95 -12.50
C ASP A 25 -7.42 -1.77 -13.15
N TYR A 26 -6.26 -1.89 -12.49
CA TYR A 26 -5.15 -2.71 -12.96
C TYR A 26 -5.26 -4.17 -12.54
N CYS A 27 -5.83 -4.44 -11.38
CA CYS A 27 -5.93 -5.78 -10.79
C CYS A 27 -7.41 -6.17 -10.54
N PRO A 28 -7.87 -7.35 -10.95
CA PRO A 28 -9.18 -7.85 -10.56
C PRO A 28 -9.31 -7.93 -9.03
N ALA A 29 -10.50 -7.61 -8.50
CA ALA A 29 -10.77 -7.65 -7.06
C ALA A 29 -10.52 -9.04 -6.45
N GLN A 30 -10.82 -10.11 -7.19
CA GLN A 30 -10.57 -11.48 -6.73
C GLN A 30 -9.06 -11.76 -6.54
N GLU A 31 -8.20 -11.27 -7.42
CA GLU A 31 -6.75 -11.45 -7.30
C GLU A 31 -6.18 -10.66 -6.11
N ALA A 32 -6.64 -9.42 -5.93
CA ALA A 32 -6.27 -8.61 -4.77
C ALA A 32 -6.69 -9.27 -3.46
N GLU A 33 -7.94 -9.74 -3.37
CA GLU A 33 -8.45 -10.40 -2.16
C GLU A 33 -7.73 -11.72 -1.87
N ARG A 34 -7.38 -12.51 -2.90
CA ARG A 34 -6.60 -13.74 -2.73
C ARG A 34 -5.24 -13.46 -2.09
N ALA A 35 -4.51 -12.44 -2.56
CA ALA A 35 -3.21 -12.07 -2.02
C ALA A 35 -3.32 -11.58 -0.56
N ILE A 36 -4.30 -10.72 -0.29
CA ILE A 36 -4.55 -10.16 1.05
C ILE A 36 -4.98 -11.27 2.03
N SER A 37 -5.88 -12.16 1.61
CA SER A 37 -6.32 -13.30 2.40
C SER A 37 -5.15 -14.24 2.72
N HIS A 38 -4.22 -14.45 1.80
CA HIS A 38 -3.02 -15.24 2.07
C HIS A 38 -2.12 -14.61 3.15
N LEU A 39 -1.84 -13.31 3.05
CA LEU A 39 -1.05 -12.59 4.06
C LEU A 39 -1.69 -12.69 5.45
N ARG A 40 -3.01 -12.53 5.53
CA ARG A 40 -3.75 -12.71 6.78
C ARG A 40 -3.67 -14.14 7.30
N ALA A 41 -3.81 -15.14 6.43
CA ALA A 41 -3.79 -16.56 6.80
C ALA A 41 -2.43 -16.99 7.38
N VAL A 42 -1.34 -16.35 6.98
CA VAL A 42 0.01 -16.60 7.55
C VAL A 42 0.32 -15.72 8.78
N GLY A 43 -0.68 -14.98 9.29
CA GLY A 43 -0.57 -14.19 10.52
C GLY A 43 0.05 -12.80 10.35
N LEU A 44 0.12 -12.29 9.12
CA LEU A 44 0.64 -10.94 8.86
C LEU A 44 -0.50 -9.90 8.87
N PRO A 45 -0.24 -8.67 9.36
CA PRO A 45 -1.20 -7.58 9.27
C PRO A 45 -1.37 -7.10 7.83
N VAL A 46 -2.58 -6.67 7.48
CA VAL A 46 -2.95 -6.31 6.10
C VAL A 46 -3.62 -4.94 5.99
N SER A 47 -3.63 -4.17 7.07
CA SER A 47 -4.23 -2.84 7.14
C SER A 47 -3.45 -1.90 8.05
N ILE A 48 -3.59 -0.60 7.81
CA ILE A 48 -3.00 0.47 8.63
C ILE A 48 -3.60 0.43 10.06
N ALA A 49 -4.85 -0.01 10.20
CA ALA A 49 -5.52 -0.15 11.48
C ALA A 49 -4.86 -1.18 12.41
N GLU A 50 -4.17 -2.17 11.84
CA GLU A 50 -3.46 -3.21 12.59
C GLU A 50 -2.08 -2.78 13.09
N ILE A 51 -1.61 -1.56 12.76
CA ILE A 51 -0.35 -1.03 13.26
C ILE A 51 -0.47 -0.72 14.77
N PRO A 52 0.34 -1.34 15.65
CA PRO A 52 0.26 -1.09 17.09
C PRO A 52 0.60 0.36 17.45
N GLY A 53 -0.27 1.04 18.20
CA GLY A 53 -0.07 2.39 18.76
C GLY A 53 -0.56 3.53 17.86
N ALA A 54 0.08 4.70 17.93
CA ALA A 54 -0.24 5.84 17.08
C ALA A 54 -0.04 5.52 15.59
N ARG A 55 -1.13 5.57 14.81
CA ARG A 55 -1.14 5.28 13.37
C ARG A 55 -0.82 6.56 12.59
N PRO A 56 -0.06 6.48 11.48
CA PRO A 56 0.15 7.65 10.63
C PRO A 56 -1.16 8.03 9.95
N ASP A 57 -1.40 9.33 9.79
CA ASP A 57 -2.46 9.82 8.91
C ASP A 57 -2.00 9.81 7.44
N ALA A 58 -2.93 10.09 6.53
CA ALA A 58 -2.63 10.11 5.10
C ALA A 58 -1.55 11.16 4.75
N GLY A 59 -1.58 12.34 5.38
CA GLY A 59 -0.59 13.40 5.16
C GLY A 59 0.82 12.93 5.51
N THR A 60 0.99 12.31 6.68
CA THR A 60 2.26 11.72 7.12
C THR A 60 2.75 10.66 6.14
N LEU A 61 1.86 9.78 5.66
CA LEU A 61 2.23 8.77 4.66
C LEU A 61 2.64 9.39 3.32
N MET A 62 1.96 10.45 2.88
CA MET A 62 2.29 11.17 1.65
C MET A 62 3.68 11.82 1.75
N GLU A 63 4.00 12.44 2.89
CA GLU A 63 5.34 13.01 3.16
C GLU A 63 6.43 11.93 3.13
N LEU A 64 6.18 10.77 3.74
CA LEU A 64 7.13 9.65 3.75
C LEU A 64 7.36 9.10 2.34
N ILE A 65 6.31 8.97 1.52
CA ILE A 65 6.41 8.53 0.13
C ILE A 65 7.21 9.53 -0.71
N ALA A 66 7.01 10.84 -0.49
CA ALA A 66 7.76 11.88 -1.19
C ALA A 66 9.27 11.87 -0.87
N GLN A 67 9.66 11.35 0.29
CA GLN A 67 11.06 11.22 0.72
C GLN A 67 11.74 9.92 0.24
N ASP A 68 11.00 8.99 -0.38
CA ASP A 68 11.55 7.70 -0.83
C ASP A 68 12.61 7.91 -1.94
N LYS A 69 13.73 7.20 -1.82
CA LYS A 69 14.85 7.23 -2.78
C LYS A 69 14.48 6.69 -4.17
N LYS A 70 13.30 6.08 -4.34
CA LYS A 70 12.76 5.65 -5.63
C LYS A 70 12.15 6.78 -6.45
N VAL A 71 12.11 8.00 -5.92
CA VAL A 71 11.77 9.22 -6.66
C VAL A 71 12.90 9.53 -7.64
N LYS A 72 12.64 9.36 -8.93
CA LYS A 72 13.54 9.84 -10.01
C LYS A 72 12.88 11.07 -10.63
N ASP A 73 13.62 12.16 -10.72
CA ASP A 73 13.16 13.43 -11.28
C ASP A 73 11.89 13.99 -10.58
N GLY A 74 11.72 13.73 -9.28
CA GLY A 74 10.58 14.19 -8.49
C GLY A 74 9.31 13.33 -8.63
N VAL A 75 9.34 12.25 -9.41
CA VAL A 75 8.20 11.35 -9.61
C VAL A 75 8.40 10.03 -8.86
N PRO A 76 7.52 9.68 -7.90
CA PRO A 76 7.57 8.39 -7.22
C PRO A 76 7.34 7.23 -8.19
N ALA A 77 8.10 6.15 -8.01
CA ALA A 77 7.89 4.90 -8.73
C ALA A 77 7.07 3.93 -7.87
N PHE A 78 5.82 3.69 -8.25
CA PHE A 78 4.95 2.72 -7.58
C PHE A 78 5.14 1.33 -8.17
N ILE A 79 5.23 0.33 -7.30
CA ILE A 79 5.12 -1.07 -7.70
C ILE A 79 3.65 -1.46 -7.56
N LEU A 80 2.99 -1.66 -8.70
CA LEU A 80 1.59 -2.06 -8.80
C LEU A 80 1.50 -3.45 -9.42
N VAL A 81 0.31 -4.05 -9.37
CA VAL A 81 0.10 -5.44 -9.80
C VAL A 81 -1.07 -5.54 -10.75
N ARG A 82 -0.98 -6.47 -11.71
CA ARG A 82 -2.08 -6.86 -12.61
C ARG A 82 -2.79 -8.12 -12.12
N ALA A 83 -2.01 -9.04 -11.57
CA ALA A 83 -2.45 -10.30 -10.99
C ALA A 83 -1.34 -10.83 -10.06
N ILE A 84 -1.61 -11.93 -9.34
CA ILE A 84 -0.57 -12.61 -8.56
C ILE A 84 0.54 -13.08 -9.50
N GLY A 85 1.77 -12.62 -9.26
CA GLY A 85 2.95 -12.93 -10.10
C GLY A 85 3.22 -11.89 -11.19
N GLU A 86 2.36 -10.89 -11.38
CA GLU A 86 2.47 -9.89 -12.44
C GLU A 86 2.56 -8.46 -11.88
N ALA A 87 3.74 -8.06 -11.41
CA ALA A 87 4.01 -6.71 -10.93
C ALA A 87 4.64 -5.82 -12.00
N PHE A 88 4.39 -4.52 -11.95
CA PHE A 88 4.98 -3.52 -12.85
C PHE A 88 5.26 -2.20 -12.13
N ILE A 89 6.11 -1.37 -12.75
CA ILE A 89 6.43 -0.03 -12.25
C ILE A 89 5.51 0.98 -12.92
N ASP A 90 4.82 1.79 -12.13
CA ASP A 90 4.03 2.93 -12.61
C ASP A 90 4.56 4.25 -12.03
N ARG A 91 4.78 5.22 -12.92
CA ARG A 91 5.22 6.59 -12.60
C ARG A 91 4.16 7.64 -12.98
N SER A 92 3.00 7.20 -13.45
CA SER A 92 1.92 8.05 -13.92
C SER A 92 0.80 8.25 -12.89
N VAL A 93 0.91 7.57 -11.74
CA VAL A 93 -0.07 7.66 -10.64
C VAL A 93 -0.22 9.11 -10.18
N PRO A 94 -1.42 9.71 -10.32
CA PRO A 94 -1.67 11.05 -9.79
C PRO A 94 -1.64 11.05 -8.27
N MET A 95 -0.93 12.02 -7.68
CA MET A 95 -0.77 12.11 -6.22
C MET A 95 -2.11 12.34 -5.50
N ASP A 96 -3.07 13.03 -6.11
CA ASP A 96 -4.39 13.25 -5.53
C ASP A 96 -5.21 11.95 -5.41
N ARG A 97 -5.02 11.01 -6.35
CA ARG A 97 -5.63 9.67 -6.28
C ARG A 97 -5.04 8.86 -5.13
N LEU A 98 -3.72 8.91 -4.98
CA LEU A 98 -3.04 8.24 -3.88
C LEU A 98 -3.46 8.82 -2.52
N GLU A 99 -3.54 10.15 -2.39
CA GLU A 99 -3.96 10.82 -1.17
C GLU A 99 -5.38 10.39 -0.77
N LYS A 100 -6.34 10.46 -1.71
CA LYS A 100 -7.72 10.01 -1.48
C LYS A 100 -7.78 8.54 -1.05
N PHE A 101 -6.96 7.70 -1.66
CA PHE A 101 -6.87 6.28 -1.30
C PHE A 101 -6.35 6.11 0.13
N LEU A 102 -5.22 6.74 0.47
CA LEU A 102 -4.61 6.63 1.79
C LEU A 102 -5.52 7.20 2.89
N THR A 103 -6.22 8.31 2.65
CA THR A 103 -7.21 8.86 3.59
C THR A 103 -8.26 7.81 3.94
N ARG A 104 -8.85 7.14 2.94
CA ARG A 104 -9.80 6.05 3.20
C ARG A 104 -9.16 4.89 3.96
N MET A 105 -7.94 4.50 3.62
CA MET A 105 -7.27 3.38 4.28
C MET A 105 -6.90 3.67 5.74
N CYS A 106 -6.60 4.93 6.07
CA CYS A 106 -6.33 5.36 7.44
C CYS A 106 -7.61 5.48 8.29
N ASP A 107 -8.75 5.80 7.67
CA ASP A 107 -10.05 5.97 8.34
C ASP A 107 -10.79 4.64 8.60
N LEU A 108 -10.39 3.56 7.93
CA LEU A 108 -10.92 2.23 8.20
C LEU A 108 -10.57 1.77 9.63
N LYS A 109 -11.58 1.27 10.33
CA LYS A 109 -11.46 0.76 11.70
C LYS A 109 -10.97 -0.68 11.74
#